data_AF-A0A424LGX7-F1
#
_entry.id   AF-A0A424LGX7-F1
#
_cell.length_a   1.000
_cell.length_b   1.000
_cell.length_c   1.000
_cell.angle_alpha   90.00
_cell.angle_beta   90.00
_cell.angle_gamma   90.00
#
_symmetry.space_group_name_H-M   'P 1'
#
loop_
_entity.id
_entity.type
_entity.pdbx_description
1 polymer ?
#
loop_
_entity_poly.entity_id
_entity_poly.type
_entity_poly.pdbx_seq_one_letter_code
_entity_poly.pdbx_strand_id
1 'polypeptide(L)'
;MAISAQLQSTDEATLLEGMKSFSDIISFGNAAASAGQPLVENWSQMRGALLMFERASSDIEQLTEATFTAMFPKDFVALDPTKKTLFPNSRAYNMARSQVWRLLACIGHIDDPWEELRMMIRRAGRQAEIELHWGALKTAALKDGLAPSEIRSAWVWSLPAEAKGGHPRQSLRRAVTVFNRMFDIPDASASGLLPPCKISAPTVHDCRGRAPVQLPNKLLIYQENAEINTGNALSLVWRAIDSAGTFNLPEDPSADDILAPDVWSNIKDLPRRVTGVADTTWCQYLTRAKRILLRHATRPRPIRQTPVAS
;
A
#
# COMPACT_ATOMS: atom_id res chain seq x y z
N MET A 1 17.00 -9.10 -12.41
CA MET A 1 17.88 -9.62 -11.33
C MET A 1 17.08 -10.64 -10.58
N ALA A 2 16.86 -11.79 -11.19
CA ALA A 2 16.72 -13.05 -10.46
C ALA A 2 18.13 -13.52 -10.09
N ILE A 3 18.29 -14.01 -8.86
CA ILE A 3 19.51 -14.70 -8.43
C ILE A 3 19.43 -16.14 -8.97
N SER A 4 20.50 -16.66 -9.55
CA SER A 4 20.51 -18.04 -10.08
C SER A 4 20.17 -19.08 -9.00
N ALA A 5 19.43 -20.12 -9.39
CA ALA A 5 18.78 -21.12 -8.53
C ALA A 5 19.73 -22.02 -7.72
N GLN A 6 21.05 -21.79 -7.79
CA GLN A 6 22.07 -22.69 -7.24
C GLN A 6 22.54 -22.32 -5.83
N LEU A 7 22.21 -21.12 -5.37
CA LEU A 7 22.39 -20.66 -4.00
C LEU A 7 21.24 -21.25 -3.15
N GLN A 8 21.14 -22.59 -3.04
CA GLN A 8 20.09 -23.28 -2.25
C GLN A 8 20.61 -24.50 -1.46
N SER A 9 21.93 -24.69 -1.31
CA SER A 9 22.51 -25.85 -0.61
C SER A 9 23.48 -25.43 0.50
N THR A 10 23.78 -26.35 1.43
CA THR A 10 24.69 -26.16 2.57
C THR A 10 26.12 -25.67 2.24
N ASP A 11 26.52 -25.62 0.97
CA ASP A 11 27.78 -24.99 0.49
C ASP A 11 27.68 -23.45 0.37
N GLU A 12 26.48 -22.89 0.43
CA GLU A 12 26.16 -21.49 0.17
C GLU A 12 26.67 -20.55 1.28
N ALA A 13 26.56 -20.95 2.55
CA ALA A 13 27.04 -20.15 3.68
C ALA A 13 28.56 -19.95 3.63
N THR A 14 29.31 -21.02 3.32
CA THR A 14 30.77 -21.00 3.18
C THR A 14 31.24 -20.19 1.96
N LEU A 15 30.47 -20.19 0.86
CA LEU A 15 30.77 -19.41 -0.34
C LEU A 15 30.48 -17.91 -0.14
N LEU A 16 29.40 -17.56 0.57
CA LEU A 16 29.06 -16.18 0.90
C LEU A 16 30.03 -15.59 1.93
N GLU A 17 30.46 -16.37 2.92
CA GLU A 17 31.50 -15.97 3.89
C GLU A 17 32.85 -15.63 3.23
N GLY A 18 33.11 -16.17 2.04
CA GLY A 18 34.31 -15.91 1.25
C GLY A 18 34.30 -14.61 0.45
N MET A 19 33.14 -13.98 0.21
CA MET A 19 33.00 -12.80 -0.65
C MET A 19 33.27 -11.48 0.07
N LYS A 20 34.45 -11.34 0.67
CA LYS A 20 34.76 -10.21 1.57
C LYS A 20 35.04 -8.90 0.84
N SER A 21 35.32 -8.92 -0.45
CA SER A 21 35.62 -7.72 -1.25
C SER A 21 34.86 -7.69 -2.57
N PHE A 22 34.87 -6.55 -3.26
CA PHE A 22 34.37 -6.48 -4.63
C PHE A 22 35.10 -7.43 -5.57
N SER A 23 36.40 -7.63 -5.38
CA SER A 23 37.21 -8.51 -6.22
C SER A 23 36.80 -9.97 -6.06
N ASP A 24 36.45 -10.40 -4.84
CA ASP A 24 35.94 -11.75 -4.56
C ASP A 24 34.59 -11.96 -5.26
N ILE A 25 33.67 -11.00 -5.13
CA ILE A 25 32.35 -11.04 -5.78
C ILE A 25 32.50 -11.09 -7.32
N ILE A 26 33.38 -10.27 -7.89
CA ILE A 26 33.65 -10.25 -9.33
C ILE A 26 34.23 -11.59 -9.80
N SER A 27 35.22 -12.12 -9.07
CA SER A 27 35.88 -13.39 -9.39
C SER A 27 34.90 -14.54 -9.36
N PHE A 28 34.13 -14.65 -8.28
CA PHE A 28 33.09 -15.66 -8.13
C PHE A 28 32.03 -15.56 -9.24
N GLY A 29 31.52 -14.35 -9.51
CA GLY A 29 30.49 -14.19 -10.53
C GLY A 29 30.97 -14.39 -11.96
N ASN A 30 32.24 -14.12 -12.27
CA ASN A 30 32.83 -14.48 -13.56
C ASN A 30 32.92 -16.00 -13.72
N ALA A 31 33.32 -16.73 -12.67
CA ALA A 31 33.35 -18.19 -12.68
C ALA A 31 31.95 -18.78 -12.87
N ALA A 32 30.97 -18.29 -12.10
CA ALA A 32 29.58 -18.72 -12.17
C ALA A 32 28.96 -18.44 -13.56
N ALA A 33 29.20 -17.26 -14.13
CA ALA A 33 28.76 -16.92 -15.48
C ALA A 33 29.39 -17.81 -16.56
N SER A 34 30.68 -18.15 -16.41
CA SER A 34 31.39 -19.04 -17.34
C SER A 34 30.89 -20.48 -17.26
N ALA A 35 30.40 -20.90 -16.09
CA ALA A 35 29.70 -22.18 -15.89
C ALA A 35 28.25 -22.18 -16.40
N GLY A 36 27.76 -21.07 -16.97
CA GLY A 36 26.38 -20.94 -17.47
C GLY A 36 25.35 -20.61 -16.39
N GLN A 37 25.80 -20.26 -15.18
CA GLN A 37 24.95 -20.02 -14.01
C GLN A 37 25.32 -18.69 -13.34
N PRO A 38 25.09 -17.54 -14.02
CA PRO A 38 25.50 -16.23 -13.51
C PRO A 38 24.80 -15.87 -12.19
N LEU A 39 25.46 -15.14 -11.29
CA LEU A 39 24.84 -14.71 -10.01
C LEU A 39 23.52 -13.98 -10.22
N VAL A 40 23.47 -13.13 -11.24
CA VAL A 40 22.26 -12.43 -11.68
C VAL A 40 22.18 -12.48 -13.20
N GLU A 41 20.96 -12.54 -13.75
CA GLU A 41 20.73 -12.64 -15.20
C GLU A 41 21.45 -11.56 -16.03
N ASN A 42 21.56 -10.33 -15.50
CA ASN A 42 22.25 -9.22 -16.15
C ASN A 42 23.71 -9.06 -15.64
N TRP A 43 24.40 -10.16 -15.38
CA TRP A 43 25.75 -10.17 -14.79
C TRP A 43 26.74 -9.25 -15.52
N SER A 44 26.72 -9.21 -16.87
CA SER A 44 27.61 -8.34 -17.65
C SER A 44 27.49 -6.86 -17.27
N GLN A 45 26.26 -6.37 -17.05
CA GLN A 45 25.99 -5.02 -16.62
C GLN A 45 26.39 -4.82 -15.14
N MET A 46 26.04 -5.78 -14.28
CA MET A 46 26.37 -5.74 -12.85
C MET A 46 27.88 -5.71 -12.61
N ARG A 47 28.63 -6.54 -13.35
CA ARG A 47 30.10 -6.57 -13.34
C ARG A 47 30.69 -5.21 -13.67
N GLY A 48 30.13 -4.50 -14.65
CA GLY A 48 30.54 -3.13 -14.98
C GLY A 48 30.35 -2.16 -13.80
N ALA A 49 29.24 -2.27 -13.07
CA ALA A 49 29.03 -1.48 -11.86
C ALA A 49 30.04 -1.84 -10.77
N LEU A 50 30.24 -3.14 -10.48
CA LEU A 50 31.20 -3.61 -9.46
C LEU A 50 32.63 -3.14 -9.73
N LEU A 51 33.10 -3.19 -10.98
CA LEU A 51 34.43 -2.71 -11.38
C LEU A 51 34.61 -1.19 -11.13
N MET A 52 33.55 -0.39 -11.27
CA MET A 52 33.63 1.05 -10.94
C MET A 52 33.89 1.26 -9.44
N PHE A 53 33.25 0.45 -8.58
CA PHE A 53 33.45 0.55 -7.13
C PHE A 53 34.79 -0.06 -6.70
N GLU A 54 35.17 -1.23 -7.22
CA GLU A 54 36.47 -1.85 -6.95
C GLU A 54 37.63 -0.87 -7.24
N ARG A 55 37.62 -0.22 -8.41
CA ARG A 55 38.64 0.78 -8.77
C ARG A 55 38.69 1.95 -7.79
N ALA A 56 37.55 2.33 -7.21
CA ALA A 56 37.43 3.42 -6.25
C ALA A 56 37.67 2.99 -4.79
N SER A 57 37.91 1.70 -4.55
CA SER A 57 38.07 1.14 -3.20
C SER A 57 39.04 -0.04 -3.16
N SER A 58 40.25 0.15 -3.74
CA SER A 58 41.33 -0.84 -3.68
C SER A 58 41.68 -1.30 -2.26
N ASP A 59 41.29 -0.52 -1.25
CA ASP A 59 41.68 -0.69 0.15
C ASP A 59 40.56 -1.34 1.01
N ILE A 60 39.45 -1.81 0.41
CA ILE A 60 38.40 -2.52 1.15
C ILE A 60 38.87 -3.94 1.47
N GLU A 61 39.19 -4.18 2.74
CA GLU A 61 39.47 -5.53 3.26
C GLU A 61 38.19 -6.32 3.55
N GLN A 62 37.13 -5.64 4.01
CA GLN A 62 35.84 -6.27 4.30
C GLN A 62 34.67 -5.38 3.89
N LEU A 63 33.84 -5.91 2.99
CA LEU A 63 32.65 -5.28 2.47
C LEU A 63 31.48 -5.59 3.40
N THR A 64 31.15 -4.58 4.21
CA THR A 64 29.97 -4.55 5.09
C THR A 64 29.14 -3.34 4.71
N GLU A 65 27.90 -3.27 5.21
CA GLU A 65 27.08 -2.07 5.04
C GLU A 65 27.80 -0.80 5.54
N ALA A 66 28.46 -0.88 6.69
CA ALA A 66 29.18 0.25 7.28
C ALA A 66 30.34 0.72 6.39
N THR A 67 31.17 -0.21 5.88
CA THR A 67 32.31 0.17 5.02
C THR A 67 31.83 0.69 3.67
N PHE A 68 30.79 0.10 3.09
CA PHE A 68 30.22 0.56 1.82
C PHE A 68 29.61 1.96 1.95
N THR A 69 28.79 2.21 2.98
CA THR A 69 28.14 3.52 3.18
C THR A 69 29.13 4.62 3.51
N ALA A 70 30.16 4.33 4.30
CA ALA A 70 31.21 5.29 4.63
C ALA A 70 32.03 5.70 3.40
N MET A 71 32.37 4.77 2.51
CA MET A 71 33.13 5.07 1.31
C MET A 71 32.31 5.60 0.15
N PHE A 72 31.05 5.17 0.05
CA PHE A 72 30.14 5.48 -1.04
C PHE A 72 28.81 6.01 -0.49
N PRO A 73 28.77 7.30 -0.10
CA PRO A 73 27.58 7.92 0.45
C PRO A 73 26.43 7.90 -0.56
N LYS A 74 25.19 7.97 -0.06
CA LYS A 74 23.98 7.95 -0.90
C LYS A 74 23.98 9.11 -1.91
N ASP A 75 24.38 10.29 -1.46
CA ASP A 75 24.43 11.48 -2.29
C ASP A 75 25.79 11.63 -2.96
N PHE A 76 25.80 11.69 -4.28
CA PHE A 76 27.02 11.89 -5.06
C PHE A 76 27.78 13.16 -4.65
N VAL A 77 27.07 14.20 -4.19
CA VAL A 77 27.68 15.45 -3.73
C VAL A 77 28.54 15.24 -2.48
N ALA A 78 28.23 14.26 -1.64
CA ALA A 78 28.99 13.94 -0.43
C ALA A 78 30.21 13.04 -0.69
N LEU A 79 30.35 12.49 -1.90
CA LEU A 79 31.47 11.61 -2.25
C LEU A 79 32.80 12.38 -2.25
N ASP A 80 33.87 11.73 -1.78
CA ASP A 80 35.23 12.27 -1.83
C ASP A 80 35.60 12.75 -3.25
N PRO A 81 36.17 13.95 -3.43
CA PRO A 81 36.53 14.49 -4.74
C PRO A 81 37.42 13.57 -5.58
N THR A 82 38.38 12.88 -4.95
CA THR A 82 39.27 11.94 -5.64
C THR A 82 38.47 10.78 -6.22
N LYS A 83 37.57 10.20 -5.42
CA LYS A 83 36.68 9.12 -5.87
C LYS A 83 35.66 9.60 -6.90
N LYS A 84 35.16 10.84 -6.81
CA LYS A 84 34.23 11.42 -7.80
C LYS A 84 34.79 11.38 -9.21
N THR A 85 36.10 11.61 -9.40
CA THR A 85 36.74 11.57 -10.73
C THR A 85 36.69 10.20 -11.40
N LEU A 86 36.49 9.13 -10.62
CA LEU A 86 36.42 7.76 -11.12
C LEU A 86 35.03 7.40 -11.66
N PHE A 87 34.01 8.23 -11.38
CA PHE A 87 32.66 8.04 -11.89
C PHE A 87 32.35 9.04 -13.01
N PRO A 88 31.73 8.60 -14.13
CA PRO A 88 31.47 9.48 -15.27
C PRO A 88 30.59 10.70 -14.95
N ASN A 89 29.58 10.51 -14.10
CA ASN A 89 28.66 11.55 -13.64
C ASN A 89 27.80 11.02 -12.47
N SER A 90 27.05 11.93 -11.84
CA SER A 90 26.15 11.62 -10.73
C SER A 90 25.09 10.57 -11.07
N ARG A 91 24.58 10.57 -12.31
CA ARG A 91 23.58 9.60 -12.77
C ARG A 91 24.16 8.19 -12.84
N ALA A 92 25.36 8.05 -13.41
CA ALA A 92 26.06 6.77 -13.48
C ALA A 92 26.37 6.24 -12.08
N TYR A 93 26.87 7.10 -11.18
CA TYR A 93 27.10 6.76 -9.77
C TYR A 93 25.82 6.26 -9.09
N ASN A 94 24.73 7.03 -9.14
CA ASN A 94 23.48 6.68 -8.47
C ASN A 94 22.91 5.34 -8.97
N MET A 95 22.99 5.12 -10.29
CA MET A 95 22.53 3.87 -10.90
C MET A 95 23.41 2.68 -10.49
N ALA A 96 24.72 2.81 -10.59
CA ALA A 96 25.68 1.77 -10.21
C ALA A 96 25.58 1.47 -8.71
N ARG A 97 25.53 2.50 -7.85
CA ARG A 97 25.37 2.36 -6.41
C ARG A 97 24.09 1.61 -6.05
N SER A 98 22.98 1.94 -6.71
CA SER A 98 21.72 1.22 -6.49
C SER A 98 21.79 -0.24 -6.93
N GLN A 99 22.50 -0.55 -8.02
CA GLN A 99 22.70 -1.93 -8.48
C GLN A 99 23.56 -2.72 -7.50
N VAL A 100 24.71 -2.17 -7.10
CA VAL A 100 25.63 -2.82 -6.16
C VAL A 100 24.97 -3.00 -4.80
N TRP A 101 24.31 -1.98 -4.24
CA TRP A 101 23.56 -2.11 -2.98
C TRP A 101 22.58 -3.29 -3.00
N ARG A 102 21.82 -3.43 -4.09
CA ARG A 102 20.87 -4.54 -4.24
C ARG A 102 21.55 -5.89 -4.33
N LEU A 103 22.66 -5.98 -5.06
CA LEU A 103 23.43 -7.22 -5.10
C LEU A 103 23.92 -7.58 -3.70
N LEU A 104 24.51 -6.62 -2.98
CA LEU A 104 25.03 -6.86 -1.63
C LEU A 104 23.95 -7.29 -0.66
N ALA A 105 22.76 -6.69 -0.71
CA ALA A 105 21.60 -7.18 0.05
C ALA A 105 21.20 -8.60 -0.36
N CYS A 106 21.19 -8.90 -1.66
CA CYS A 106 20.87 -10.22 -2.20
C CYS A 106 21.82 -11.33 -1.75
N ILE A 107 23.10 -11.01 -1.56
CA ILE A 107 24.13 -11.94 -1.10
C ILE A 107 24.38 -11.83 0.43
N GLY A 108 23.50 -11.13 1.17
CA GLY A 108 23.54 -11.09 2.64
C GLY A 108 24.60 -10.17 3.27
N HIS A 109 25.25 -9.31 2.49
CA HIS A 109 26.24 -8.34 3.00
C HIS A 109 25.62 -7.06 3.57
N ILE A 110 24.37 -6.78 3.24
CA ILE A 110 23.62 -5.60 3.68
C ILE A 110 22.24 -6.06 4.17
N ASP A 111 21.82 -5.56 5.33
CA ASP A 111 20.48 -5.80 5.84
C ASP A 111 19.51 -4.79 5.22
N ASP A 112 18.82 -5.19 4.14
CA ASP A 112 17.79 -4.38 3.49
C ASP A 112 16.48 -5.18 3.38
N PRO A 113 15.61 -5.10 4.40
CA PRO A 113 14.31 -5.78 4.44
C PRO A 113 13.44 -5.51 3.20
N TRP A 114 13.59 -4.34 2.57
CA TRP A 114 12.82 -3.96 1.39
C TRP A 114 13.31 -4.62 0.11
N GLU A 115 14.62 -4.87 -0.01
CA GLU A 115 15.16 -5.63 -1.14
C GLU A 115 15.03 -7.14 -0.90
N GLU A 116 15.09 -7.62 0.34
CA GLU A 116 14.81 -9.02 0.65
C GLU A 116 13.36 -9.42 0.27
N LEU A 117 12.37 -8.62 0.67
CA LEU A 117 10.98 -8.81 0.23
C LEU A 117 10.84 -8.77 -1.30
N ARG A 118 11.58 -7.87 -1.96
CA ARG A 118 11.58 -7.78 -3.42
C ARG A 118 12.09 -9.07 -4.06
N MET A 119 13.12 -9.67 -3.50
CA MET A 119 13.66 -10.93 -4.00
C MET A 119 12.67 -12.07 -3.82
N MET A 120 11.98 -12.15 -2.68
CA MET A 120 10.90 -13.12 -2.47
C MET A 120 9.77 -12.96 -3.50
N ILE A 121 9.35 -11.72 -3.80
CA ILE A 121 8.34 -11.43 -4.83
C ILE A 121 8.77 -11.93 -6.22
N ARG A 122 10.04 -11.72 -6.57
CA ARG A 122 10.59 -12.16 -7.86
C ARG A 122 10.73 -13.67 -7.96
N ARG A 123 11.22 -14.33 -6.90
CA ARG A 123 11.29 -15.80 -6.82
C ARG A 123 9.90 -16.43 -6.97
N ALA A 124 8.87 -15.80 -6.41
CA ALA A 124 7.48 -16.20 -6.60
C ALA A 124 6.88 -15.83 -7.98
N GLY A 125 7.64 -15.23 -8.89
CA GLY A 125 7.16 -14.83 -10.22
C GLY A 125 6.14 -13.68 -10.21
N ARG A 126 5.97 -12.97 -9.09
CA ARG A 126 4.91 -11.95 -8.90
C ARG A 126 5.38 -10.51 -9.12
N GLN A 127 6.45 -10.32 -9.89
CA GLN A 127 7.03 -9.01 -10.18
C GLN A 127 6.02 -8.05 -10.84
N ALA A 128 5.32 -8.51 -11.88
CA ALA A 128 4.38 -7.66 -12.63
C ALA A 128 3.17 -7.24 -11.80
N GLU A 129 2.74 -8.11 -10.89
CA GLU A 129 1.56 -7.90 -10.04
C GLU A 129 1.86 -7.00 -8.84
N ILE A 130 3.03 -7.16 -8.21
CA ILE A 130 3.32 -6.58 -6.90
C ILE A 130 4.39 -5.50 -6.99
N GLU A 131 5.59 -5.83 -7.48
CA GLU A 131 6.76 -4.94 -7.43
C GLU A 131 6.53 -3.61 -8.17
N LEU A 132 5.78 -3.63 -9.27
CA LEU A 132 5.47 -2.44 -10.07
C LEU A 132 4.49 -1.48 -9.37
N HIS A 133 3.81 -1.91 -8.30
CA HIS A 133 2.63 -1.21 -7.78
C HIS A 133 2.71 -0.83 -6.29
N TRP A 134 3.64 -1.38 -5.52
CA TRP A 134 3.83 -1.02 -4.10
C TRP A 134 4.61 0.29 -3.85
N GLY A 135 5.08 0.96 -4.92
CA GLY A 135 6.06 2.06 -4.84
C GLY A 135 5.61 3.26 -4.00
N ALA A 136 4.31 3.58 -4.00
CA ALA A 136 3.76 4.68 -3.19
C ALA A 136 3.90 4.41 -1.68
N LEU A 137 3.66 3.16 -1.26
CA LEU A 137 3.80 2.74 0.14
C LEU A 137 5.28 2.66 0.53
N LYS A 138 6.12 2.00 -0.28
CA LYS A 138 7.57 1.88 -0.04
C LYS A 138 8.24 3.26 0.08
N THR A 139 7.90 4.20 -0.81
CA THR A 139 8.48 5.55 -0.78
C THR A 139 8.10 6.31 0.50
N ALA A 140 6.85 6.19 0.94
CA ALA A 140 6.40 6.81 2.19
C ALA A 140 7.10 6.18 3.41
N ALA A 141 7.19 4.85 3.46
CA ALA A 141 7.86 4.15 4.56
C ALA A 141 9.35 4.51 4.64
N LEU A 142 10.07 4.51 3.52
CA LEU A 142 11.48 4.91 3.46
C LEU A 142 11.72 6.36 3.90
N LYS A 143 10.75 7.26 3.66
CA LYS A 143 10.84 8.65 4.11
C LYS A 143 10.72 8.75 5.64
N ASP A 144 9.89 7.91 6.24
CA ASP A 144 9.66 7.86 7.68
C ASP A 144 10.61 6.87 8.39
N GLY A 145 11.56 6.26 7.67
CA GLY A 145 12.55 5.33 8.22
C GLY A 145 11.99 3.96 8.62
N LEU A 146 10.82 3.57 8.11
CA LEU A 146 10.13 2.34 8.50
C LEU A 146 10.56 1.14 7.67
N ALA A 147 10.83 0.03 8.38
CA ALA A 147 10.93 -1.29 7.79
C ALA A 147 9.53 -1.81 7.38
N PRO A 148 9.45 -2.78 6.45
CA PRO A 148 8.16 -3.33 6.01
C PRO A 148 7.36 -3.96 7.17
N SER A 149 8.04 -4.58 8.14
CA SER A 149 7.46 -5.23 9.31
C SER A 149 6.85 -4.25 10.31
N GLU A 150 7.22 -2.98 10.23
CA GLU A 150 6.75 -1.90 11.11
C GLU A 150 5.51 -1.18 10.56
N ILE A 151 5.11 -1.48 9.32
CA ILE A 151 3.95 -0.84 8.70
C ILE A 151 2.67 -1.24 9.46
N ARG A 152 1.89 -0.24 9.87
CA ARG A 152 0.58 -0.42 10.55
C ARG A 152 -0.50 0.35 9.81
N SER A 153 -1.75 -0.15 9.85
CA SER A 153 -2.89 0.51 9.21
C SER A 153 -3.06 1.97 9.63
N ALA A 154 -2.90 2.26 10.92
CA ALA A 154 -3.03 3.61 11.45
C ALA A 154 -2.04 4.59 10.79
N TRP A 155 -0.78 4.16 10.60
CA TRP A 155 0.23 4.97 9.92
C TRP A 155 -0.12 5.16 8.44
N VAL A 156 -0.45 4.08 7.72
CA VAL A 156 -0.80 4.13 6.29
C VAL A 156 -1.92 5.14 6.02
N TRP A 157 -2.98 5.10 6.83
CA TRP A 157 -4.15 5.95 6.64
C TRP A 157 -3.98 7.37 7.20
N SER A 158 -2.91 7.63 7.94
CA SER A 158 -2.50 8.99 8.34
C SER A 158 -1.70 9.74 7.26
N LEU A 159 -1.27 9.04 6.19
CA LEU A 159 -0.39 9.62 5.18
C LEU A 159 -1.04 10.81 4.44
N PRO A 160 -0.27 11.88 4.11
CA PRO A 160 -0.79 13.04 3.39
C PRO A 160 -1.44 12.69 2.04
N ALA A 161 -1.02 11.60 1.40
CA ALA A 161 -1.62 11.12 0.16
C ALA A 161 -3.09 10.71 0.33
N GLU A 162 -3.45 10.13 1.49
CA GLU A 162 -4.83 9.77 1.80
C GLU A 162 -5.70 11.03 1.97
N ALA A 163 -5.19 12.04 2.67
CA ALA A 163 -5.88 13.32 2.88
C ALA A 163 -6.08 14.12 1.58
N LYS A 164 -5.04 14.21 0.73
CA LYS A 164 -5.07 14.97 -0.54
C LYS A 164 -6.14 14.47 -1.53
N GLY A 165 -6.46 13.18 -1.51
CA GLY A 165 -7.42 12.60 -2.46
C GLY A 165 -6.87 12.42 -3.87
N GLY A 166 -7.76 12.17 -4.83
CA GLY A 166 -7.42 12.01 -6.25
C GLY A 166 -6.44 10.87 -6.55
N HIS A 167 -5.55 11.10 -7.51
CA HIS A 167 -4.55 10.11 -7.96
C HIS A 167 -3.60 9.64 -6.84
N PRO A 168 -3.03 10.51 -5.96
CA PRO A 168 -2.23 10.07 -4.82
C PRO A 168 -2.93 9.08 -3.89
N ARG A 169 -4.21 9.32 -3.56
CA ARG A 169 -5.02 8.40 -2.75
C ARG A 169 -5.20 7.05 -3.43
N GLN A 170 -5.57 7.05 -4.72
CA GLN A 170 -5.76 5.82 -5.48
C GLN A 170 -4.46 5.02 -5.59
N SER A 171 -3.33 5.70 -5.81
CA SER A 171 -2.00 5.09 -5.86
C SER A 171 -1.62 4.46 -4.52
N LEU A 172 -1.83 5.16 -3.40
CA LEU A 172 -1.60 4.62 -2.05
C LEU A 172 -2.46 3.39 -1.79
N ARG A 173 -3.77 3.47 -2.03
CA ARG A 173 -4.69 2.36 -1.79
C ARG A 173 -4.39 1.14 -2.66
N ARG A 174 -4.01 1.35 -3.93
CA ARG A 174 -3.52 0.27 -4.80
C ARG A 174 -2.24 -0.35 -4.23
N ALA A 175 -1.30 0.47 -3.77
CA ALA A 175 -0.05 0.01 -3.16
C ALA A 175 -0.32 -0.87 -1.93
N VAL A 176 -1.27 -0.49 -1.08
CA VAL A 176 -1.70 -1.29 0.08
C VAL A 176 -2.31 -2.63 -0.34
N THR A 177 -3.20 -2.63 -1.35
CA THR A 177 -3.80 -3.87 -1.86
C THR A 177 -2.72 -4.83 -2.36
N VAL A 178 -1.75 -4.36 -3.14
CA VAL A 178 -0.67 -5.24 -3.64
C VAL A 178 0.31 -5.64 -2.54
N PHE A 179 0.54 -4.78 -1.55
CA PHE A 179 1.35 -5.12 -0.37
C PHE A 179 0.72 -6.26 0.43
N ASN A 180 -0.59 -6.24 0.64
CA ASN A 180 -1.32 -7.32 1.30
C ASN A 180 -1.28 -8.66 0.55
N ARG A 181 -1.01 -8.66 -0.76
CA ARG A 181 -0.82 -9.91 -1.55
C ARG A 181 0.51 -10.60 -1.25
N MET A 182 1.48 -9.92 -0.62
CA MET A 182 2.74 -10.54 -0.22
C MET A 182 2.54 -11.60 0.85
N PHE A 183 1.51 -11.48 1.68
CA PHE A 183 1.12 -12.52 2.65
C PHE A 183 0.71 -13.83 1.97
N ASP A 184 0.35 -13.79 0.69
CA ASP A 184 -0.02 -14.98 -0.06
C ASP A 184 1.23 -15.66 -0.66
N ILE A 185 2.44 -15.11 -0.46
CA ILE A 185 3.74 -15.71 -0.80
C ILE A 185 4.26 -16.43 0.46
N PRO A 186 4.41 -17.77 0.46
CA PRO A 186 4.83 -18.52 1.65
C PRO A 186 6.12 -18.01 2.28
N ASP A 187 7.16 -17.80 1.47
CA ASP A 187 8.46 -17.33 1.94
C ASP A 187 8.39 -15.95 2.60
N ALA A 188 7.60 -15.02 2.05
CA ALA A 188 7.45 -13.68 2.60
C ALA A 188 6.59 -13.65 3.88
N SER A 189 5.63 -14.56 3.99
CA SER A 189 4.82 -14.72 5.20
C SER A 189 5.63 -15.33 6.35
N ALA A 190 6.52 -16.28 6.04
CA ALA A 190 7.36 -16.96 7.03
C ALA A 190 8.61 -16.16 7.44
N SER A 191 9.04 -15.17 6.66
CA SER A 191 10.31 -14.46 6.89
C SER A 191 10.31 -13.48 8.07
N GLY A 192 9.14 -13.12 8.59
CA GLY A 192 9.03 -12.08 9.63
C GLY A 192 9.24 -10.64 9.12
N LEU A 193 9.46 -10.45 7.81
CA LEU A 193 9.62 -9.13 7.19
C LEU A 193 8.29 -8.41 6.98
N LEU A 194 7.18 -9.15 6.90
CA LEU A 194 5.85 -8.56 6.77
C LEU A 194 5.31 -8.12 8.14
N PRO A 195 4.38 -7.15 8.18
CA PRO A 195 3.73 -6.77 9.43
C PRO A 195 2.92 -7.95 9.99
N PRO A 196 2.65 -7.97 11.31
CA PRO A 196 2.00 -9.11 11.98
C PRO A 196 0.60 -9.41 11.44
N CYS A 197 -0.05 -8.42 10.82
CA CYS A 197 -1.36 -8.58 10.18
C CYS A 197 -1.43 -7.77 8.88
N LYS A 198 -2.32 -8.20 7.98
CA LYS A 198 -2.67 -7.46 6.76
C LYS A 198 -3.13 -6.05 7.11
N ILE A 199 -2.75 -5.08 6.30
CA ILE A 199 -3.19 -3.69 6.44
C ILE A 199 -4.70 -3.66 6.21
N SER A 200 -5.45 -3.29 7.24
CA SER A 200 -6.92 -3.17 7.20
C SER A 200 -7.36 -2.07 6.24
N ALA A 201 -8.60 -2.17 5.75
CA ALA A 201 -9.19 -1.17 4.87
C ALA A 201 -9.12 0.24 5.49
N PRO A 202 -9.03 1.31 4.67
CA PRO A 202 -9.05 2.66 5.17
C PRO A 202 -10.36 2.91 5.91
N THR A 203 -10.28 3.61 7.04
CA THR A 203 -11.44 4.22 7.67
C THR A 203 -12.07 5.17 6.65
N VAL A 204 -13.21 4.79 6.07
CA VAL A 204 -13.82 5.56 4.97
C VAL A 204 -14.42 6.84 5.53
N HIS A 205 -13.59 7.89 5.54
CA HIS A 205 -14.03 9.23 5.85
C HIS A 205 -14.80 9.84 4.67
N ASP A 206 -15.82 10.65 4.95
CA ASP A 206 -16.49 11.41 3.88
C ASP A 206 -15.57 12.52 3.33
N CYS A 207 -16.06 13.25 2.33
CA CYS A 207 -15.39 14.44 1.79
C CYS A 207 -15.15 15.56 2.83
N ARG A 208 -15.63 15.39 4.07
CA ARG A 208 -15.46 16.30 5.21
C ARG A 208 -14.61 15.70 6.33
N GLY A 209 -14.01 14.52 6.13
CA GLY A 209 -13.14 13.89 7.13
C GLY A 209 -13.88 13.20 8.28
N ARG A 210 -15.21 13.06 8.25
CA ARG A 210 -15.98 12.44 9.34
C ARG A 210 -15.77 10.93 9.37
N ALA A 211 -15.63 10.36 10.56
CA ALA A 211 -15.50 8.91 10.76
C ALA A 211 -16.71 8.15 10.17
N PRO A 212 -16.51 6.89 9.70
CA PRO A 212 -17.63 6.06 9.30
C PRO A 212 -18.50 5.76 10.52
N VAL A 213 -19.76 6.20 10.47
CA VAL A 213 -20.80 5.80 11.43
C VAL A 213 -21.20 4.36 11.12
N GLN A 214 -21.17 3.48 12.12
CA GLN A 214 -21.69 2.11 11.95
C GLN A 214 -23.20 2.16 11.72
N LEU A 215 -23.68 1.33 10.78
CA LEU A 215 -25.11 1.21 10.54
C LEU A 215 -25.75 0.36 11.64
N PRO A 216 -26.92 0.74 12.17
CA PRO A 216 -27.72 -0.12 13.02
C PRO A 216 -28.04 -1.45 12.33
N ASN A 217 -28.13 -2.52 13.12
CA ASN A 217 -28.20 -3.89 12.63
C ASN A 217 -29.35 -4.12 11.64
N LYS A 218 -30.56 -3.59 11.91
CA LYS A 218 -31.69 -3.73 10.98
C LYS A 218 -31.42 -3.06 9.64
N LEU A 219 -30.84 -1.86 9.66
CA LEU A 219 -30.53 -1.11 8.44
C LEU A 219 -29.40 -1.77 7.65
N LEU A 220 -28.44 -2.39 8.35
CA LEU A 220 -27.37 -3.16 7.73
C LEU A 220 -27.96 -4.34 6.96
N ILE A 221 -28.84 -5.12 7.60
CA ILE A 221 -29.54 -6.24 6.98
C ILE A 221 -30.36 -5.77 5.76
N TYR A 222 -31.03 -4.62 5.84
CA TYR A 222 -31.76 -4.08 4.68
C TYR A 222 -30.83 -3.69 3.52
N GLN A 223 -29.65 -3.16 3.84
CA GLN A 223 -28.67 -2.77 2.83
C GLN A 223 -28.03 -3.98 2.16
N GLU A 224 -27.70 -5.03 2.92
CA GLU A 224 -27.12 -6.28 2.40
C GLU A 224 -28.10 -7.05 1.51
N ASN A 225 -29.40 -6.98 1.82
CA ASN A 225 -30.46 -7.60 1.01
C ASN A 225 -30.93 -6.73 -0.17
N ALA A 226 -30.29 -5.58 -0.42
CA ALA A 226 -30.64 -4.71 -1.54
C ALA A 226 -29.96 -5.13 -2.86
N GLU A 227 -30.54 -4.74 -4.00
CA GLU A 227 -29.96 -5.00 -5.32
C GLU A 227 -28.59 -4.30 -5.50
N ILE A 228 -27.72 -4.90 -6.31
CA ILE A 228 -26.32 -4.48 -6.57
C ILE A 228 -26.19 -2.99 -6.93
N ASN A 229 -27.21 -2.40 -7.56
CA ASN A 229 -27.21 -1.00 -8.02
C ASN A 229 -27.71 0.03 -6.98
N THR A 230 -28.06 -0.40 -5.76
CA THR A 230 -28.57 0.47 -4.68
C THR A 230 -27.50 0.89 -3.66
N GLY A 231 -26.23 0.55 -3.94
CA GLY A 231 -25.08 0.60 -3.03
C GLY A 231 -25.00 1.79 -2.05
N ASN A 232 -24.61 1.48 -0.81
CA ASN A 232 -24.29 2.36 0.33
C ASN A 232 -25.24 3.55 0.61
N ALA A 233 -26.44 3.57 0.00
CA ALA A 233 -27.38 4.68 0.15
C ALA A 233 -27.88 4.83 1.60
N LEU A 234 -28.19 3.72 2.27
CA LEU A 234 -28.57 3.73 3.69
C LEU A 234 -27.41 4.20 4.58
N SER A 235 -26.19 3.77 4.27
CA SER A 235 -24.98 4.22 4.97
C SER A 235 -24.75 5.73 4.90
N LEU A 236 -25.07 6.36 3.77
CA LEU A 236 -24.96 7.81 3.62
C LEU A 236 -26.10 8.56 4.31
N VAL A 237 -27.32 8.05 4.24
CA VAL A 237 -28.47 8.66 4.91
C VAL A 237 -28.33 8.57 6.43
N TRP A 238 -27.96 7.41 6.96
CA TRP A 238 -27.76 7.21 8.40
C TRP A 238 -26.67 8.13 8.97
N ARG A 239 -25.57 8.28 8.23
CA ARG A 239 -24.50 9.21 8.62
C ARG A 239 -24.97 10.66 8.71
N ALA A 240 -25.85 11.08 7.79
CA ALA A 240 -26.40 12.43 7.81
C ALA A 240 -27.36 12.63 8.99
N ILE A 241 -28.13 11.60 9.35
CA ILE A 241 -29.00 11.57 10.54
C ILE A 241 -28.16 11.69 11.82
N ASP A 242 -27.15 10.83 11.96
CA ASP A 242 -26.23 10.81 13.10
C ASP A 242 -25.51 12.16 13.27
N SER A 243 -25.01 12.72 12.17
CA SER A 243 -24.37 14.04 12.16
C SER A 243 -25.30 15.22 12.45
N ALA A 244 -26.61 15.06 12.20
CA ALA A 244 -27.58 16.10 12.53
C ALA A 244 -27.85 16.14 14.05
N GLY A 245 -27.80 14.99 14.73
CA GLY A 245 -27.98 14.87 16.17
C GLY A 245 -29.37 15.26 16.70
N THR A 246 -30.30 15.65 15.82
CA THR A 246 -31.63 16.18 16.16
C THR A 246 -32.75 15.15 16.02
N PHE A 247 -32.44 13.94 15.57
CA PHE A 247 -33.43 12.89 15.34
C PHE A 247 -33.59 12.03 16.61
N ASN A 248 -34.81 11.99 17.15
CA ASN A 248 -35.14 11.10 18.26
C ASN A 248 -35.54 9.72 17.72
N LEU A 249 -34.54 8.90 17.39
CA LEU A 249 -34.71 7.53 16.89
C LEU A 249 -34.21 6.51 17.93
N PRO A 250 -34.80 5.30 17.97
CA PRO A 250 -34.27 4.22 18.80
C PRO A 250 -32.89 3.78 18.31
N GLU A 251 -32.15 3.08 19.18
CA GLU A 251 -30.78 2.59 18.91
C GLU A 251 -30.68 1.68 17.67
N ASP A 252 -31.73 0.88 17.41
CA ASP A 252 -31.86 0.02 16.22
C ASP A 252 -33.20 0.28 15.49
N PRO A 253 -33.27 1.35 14.67
CA PRO A 253 -34.50 1.80 14.05
C PRO A 253 -34.92 0.90 12.89
N SER A 254 -36.23 0.69 12.78
CA SER A 254 -36.86 -0.03 11.68
C SER A 254 -37.07 0.87 10.46
N ALA A 255 -37.49 0.27 9.34
CA ALA A 255 -37.87 1.03 8.16
C ALA A 255 -39.05 1.99 8.43
N ASP A 256 -40.00 1.60 9.29
CA ASP A 256 -41.16 2.43 9.64
C ASP A 256 -40.77 3.65 10.50
N ASP A 257 -39.74 3.52 11.35
CA ASP A 257 -39.25 4.62 12.19
C ASP A 257 -38.58 5.71 11.33
N ILE A 258 -37.79 5.29 10.32
CA ILE A 258 -37.12 6.21 9.39
C ILE A 258 -38.11 6.83 8.40
N LEU A 259 -39.09 6.06 7.93
CA LEU A 259 -40.10 6.51 6.98
C LEU A 259 -41.27 7.28 7.64
N ALA A 260 -41.26 7.44 8.96
CA ALA A 260 -42.23 8.27 9.66
C ALA A 260 -42.29 9.67 9.00
N PRO A 261 -43.49 10.24 8.73
CA PRO A 261 -43.63 11.44 7.91
C PRO A 261 -42.73 12.61 8.36
N ASP A 262 -42.69 12.88 9.67
CA ASP A 262 -41.91 13.97 10.27
C ASP A 262 -40.40 13.69 10.18
N VAL A 263 -40.00 12.44 10.42
CA VAL A 263 -38.60 12.01 10.33
C VAL A 263 -38.10 12.10 8.89
N TRP A 264 -38.84 11.55 7.94
CA TRP A 264 -38.43 11.52 6.54
C TRP A 264 -38.41 12.92 5.91
N SER A 265 -39.35 13.80 6.28
CA SER A 265 -39.31 15.19 5.83
C SER A 265 -38.07 15.91 6.35
N ASN A 266 -37.77 15.76 7.64
CA ASN A 266 -36.59 16.37 8.24
C ASN A 266 -35.27 15.82 7.65
N ILE A 267 -35.20 14.54 7.31
CA ILE A 267 -34.05 13.95 6.60
C ILE A 267 -33.88 14.59 5.22
N LYS A 268 -34.98 14.77 4.48
CA LYS A 268 -34.96 15.33 3.13
C LYS A 268 -34.39 16.75 3.13
N ASP A 269 -34.75 17.54 4.13
CA ASP A 269 -34.41 18.96 4.24
C ASP A 269 -33.06 19.22 4.95
N LEU A 270 -32.26 18.16 5.20
CA LEU A 270 -30.93 18.31 5.78
C LEU A 270 -30.03 19.19 4.89
N PRO A 271 -29.39 20.23 5.45
CA PRO A 271 -28.60 21.16 4.66
C PRO A 271 -27.32 20.48 4.15
N ARG A 272 -26.79 20.96 3.01
CA ARG A 272 -25.53 20.48 2.42
C ARG A 272 -24.36 20.40 3.41
N ARG A 273 -24.35 21.26 4.43
CA ARG A 273 -23.35 21.24 5.51
C ARG A 273 -23.38 19.97 6.39
N VAL A 274 -24.52 19.30 6.45
CA VAL A 274 -24.72 18.05 7.20
C VAL A 274 -24.58 16.84 6.28
N THR A 275 -25.13 16.88 5.07
CA THR A 275 -25.11 15.73 4.13
C THR A 275 -23.76 15.52 3.46
N GLY A 276 -23.00 16.58 3.24
CA GLY A 276 -21.67 16.54 2.63
C GLY A 276 -21.64 16.32 1.11
N VAL A 277 -22.80 16.21 0.47
CA VAL A 277 -22.92 16.04 -0.98
C VAL A 277 -23.74 17.16 -1.60
N ALA A 278 -23.71 17.31 -2.93
CA ALA A 278 -24.59 18.25 -3.61
C ALA A 278 -26.06 17.82 -3.51
N ASP A 279 -27.00 18.76 -3.56
CA ASP A 279 -28.43 18.48 -3.35
C ASP A 279 -29.00 17.49 -4.38
N THR A 280 -28.50 17.54 -5.62
CA THR A 280 -28.85 16.58 -6.68
C THR A 280 -28.39 15.16 -6.33
N THR A 281 -27.18 15.01 -5.81
CA THR A 281 -26.64 13.73 -5.33
C THR A 281 -27.38 13.25 -4.08
N TRP A 282 -27.74 14.17 -3.18
CA TRP A 282 -28.54 13.86 -1.99
C TRP A 282 -29.90 13.28 -2.36
N CYS A 283 -30.63 13.91 -3.29
CA CYS A 283 -31.90 13.40 -3.80
C CYS A 283 -31.80 11.98 -4.39
N GLN A 284 -30.70 11.66 -5.08
CA GLN A 284 -30.45 10.32 -5.60
C GLN A 284 -30.27 9.29 -4.47
N TYR A 285 -29.50 9.63 -3.44
CA TYR A 285 -29.33 8.77 -2.27
C TYR A 285 -30.64 8.58 -1.50
N LEU A 286 -31.43 9.64 -1.32
CA LEU A 286 -32.75 9.55 -0.70
C LEU A 286 -33.71 8.64 -1.48
N THR A 287 -33.71 8.73 -2.80
CA THR A 287 -34.57 7.88 -3.64
C THR A 287 -34.16 6.40 -3.54
N ARG A 288 -32.86 6.12 -3.55
CA ARG A 288 -32.31 4.78 -3.38
C ARG A 288 -32.58 4.21 -1.98
N ALA A 289 -32.33 5.00 -0.93
CA ALA A 289 -32.59 4.63 0.45
C ALA A 289 -34.09 4.37 0.69
N LYS A 290 -34.96 5.26 0.19
CA LYS A 290 -36.42 5.08 0.30
C LYS A 290 -36.89 3.79 -0.37
N ARG A 291 -36.33 3.43 -1.52
CA ARG A 291 -36.64 2.17 -2.21
C ARG A 291 -36.29 0.95 -1.35
N ILE A 292 -35.15 0.97 -0.67
CA ILE A 292 -34.74 -0.11 0.23
C ILE A 292 -35.68 -0.18 1.43
N LEU A 293 -35.90 0.94 2.13
CA LEU A 293 -36.74 1.00 3.34
C LEU A 293 -38.19 0.56 3.05
N LEU A 294 -38.76 0.98 1.92
CA LEU A 294 -40.14 0.62 1.56
C LEU A 294 -40.37 -0.88 1.36
N ARG A 295 -39.33 -1.69 1.12
CA ARG A 295 -39.45 -3.16 1.03
C ARG A 295 -39.61 -3.82 2.40
N HIS A 296 -39.20 -3.12 3.46
CA HIS A 296 -39.17 -3.62 4.83
C HIS A 296 -40.13 -2.86 5.75
N ALA A 297 -40.88 -1.88 5.23
CA ALA A 297 -41.91 -1.15 5.96
C ALA A 297 -43.14 -2.04 6.17
N THR A 298 -43.62 -2.09 7.42
CA THR A 298 -44.75 -2.95 7.83
C THR A 298 -46.04 -2.16 8.03
N ARG A 299 -45.98 -0.82 8.13
CA ARG A 299 -47.17 0.02 8.32
C ARG A 299 -47.91 0.25 6.99
N PRO A 300 -49.25 0.12 6.96
CA PRO A 300 -50.03 0.45 5.77
C PRO A 300 -49.91 1.94 5.46
N ARG A 301 -49.71 2.26 4.17
CA ARG A 301 -49.58 3.64 3.70
C ARG A 301 -50.86 4.42 4.02
N PRO A 302 -50.79 5.68 4.47
CA PRO A 302 -51.94 6.56 4.39
C PRO A 302 -52.27 6.74 2.91
N ILE A 303 -53.47 6.28 2.52
CA ILE A 303 -54.05 6.53 1.20
C ILE A 303 -54.12 8.05 1.05
N ARG A 304 -53.53 8.60 -0.02
CA ARG A 304 -53.76 9.99 -0.43
C ARG A 304 -55.27 10.17 -0.58
N GLN A 305 -55.89 10.87 0.37
CA GLN A 305 -57.24 11.38 0.17
C GLN A 305 -57.13 12.46 -0.92
N THR A 306 -57.59 12.12 -2.12
CA THR A 306 -57.92 13.12 -3.14
C THR A 306 -58.95 14.08 -2.55
N PRO A 307 -58.72 15.40 -2.58
CA PRO A 307 -59.72 16.34 -2.12
C PRO A 307 -60.95 16.22 -3.02
N VAL A 308 -62.11 15.99 -2.41
CA VAL A 308 -63.40 16.10 -3.08
C VAL A 308 -63.61 17.58 -3.36
N ALA A 309 -63.60 17.94 -4.64
CA ALA A 309 -63.97 19.28 -5.08
C ALA A 309 -65.44 19.53 -4.71
N SER A 310 -65.69 20.64 -4.02
CA SER A 310 -67.03 21.24 -3.86
C SER A 310 -67.29 22.20 -5.00
#